data_AF-A0A1G8ZZ17-F1
#
_entry.id   AF-A0A1G8ZZ17-F1
#
_cell.length_a   1.000
_cell.length_b   1.000
_cell.length_c   1.000
_cell.angle_alpha   90.00
_cell.angle_beta   90.00
_cell.angle_gamma   90.00
#
_symmetry.space_group_name_H-M   'P 1'
#
loop_
_entity.id
_entity.type
_entity.pdbx_description
1 polymer ?
#
loop_
_entity_poly.entity_id
_entity_poly.type
_entity_poly.pdbx_seq_one_letter_code
_entity_poly.pdbx_strand_id
1 'polypeptide(L)' 'MVNKEAVDLAKKVVELDIKRDEAWENLAALAGEKAHELLRMVQNS' A
#
# COMPACT_ATOMS: atom_id res chain seq x y z
N MET A 1 -10.51 -27.48 -0.02
CA MET A 1 -9.69 -26.87 1.05
C MET A 1 -8.82 -25.81 0.40
N VAL A 2 -8.71 -24.61 0.98
CA VAL A 2 -7.83 -23.56 0.42
C VAL A 2 -6.36 -23.95 0.68
N ASN A 3 -5.48 -23.75 -0.30
CA ASN A 3 -4.05 -24.01 -0.16
C ASN A 3 -3.49 -23.15 1.00
N LYS A 4 -2.72 -23.76 1.91
CA LYS A 4 -2.05 -23.07 3.01
C LYS A 4 -1.21 -21.89 2.53
N GLU A 5 -0.49 -22.04 1.42
CA GLU A 5 0.30 -20.97 0.82
C GLU A 5 -0.57 -19.79 0.38
N ALA A 6 -1.77 -20.06 -0.14
CA ALA A 6 -2.72 -19.01 -0.51
C ALA A 6 -3.24 -18.27 0.73
N VAL A 7 -3.48 -18.97 1.83
CA VAL A 7 -3.86 -18.35 3.11
C VAL A 7 -2.73 -17.48 3.66
N ASP A 8 -1.49 -17.96 3.61
CA ASP A 8 -0.33 -17.23 4.11
C ASP A 8 -0.05 -15.98 3.24
N LEU A 9 -0.22 -16.09 1.91
CA LEU A 9 -0.18 -14.93 1.02
C LEU A 9 -1.29 -13.92 1.33
N ALA A 10 -2.52 -14.37 1.59
CA ALA A 10 -3.62 -13.48 1.93
C ALA A 10 -3.35 -12.68 3.21
N LYS A 11 -2.79 -13.31 4.25
CA LYS A 11 -2.36 -12.62 5.48
C LYS A 11 -1.30 -11.56 5.19
N LYS A 12 -0.31 -11.91 4.35
CA LYS A 12 0.75 -10.98 3.96
C LYS A 12 0.21 -9.78 3.19
N VAL A 13 -0.79 -9.97 2.33
CA VAL A 13 -1.46 -8.87 1.63
C VAL A 13 -2.11 -7.91 2.63
N VAL A 14 -2.86 -8.42 3.60
CA VAL A 14 -3.49 -7.59 4.64
C VAL A 14 -2.45 -6.80 5.45
N GLU A 15 -1.33 -7.42 5.83
CA GLU A 15 -0.25 -6.74 6.53
C GLU A 15 0.40 -5.62 5.69
N LEU A 16 0.52 -5.84 4.38
CA LEU A 16 1.06 -4.84 3.46
C LEU A 16 0.08 -3.70 3.21
N ASP A 17 -1.22 -3.98 3.15
CA ASP A 17 -2.26 -2.96 3.00
C ASP A 17 -2.27 -2.00 4.19
N ILE A 18 -2.18 -2.52 5.42
CA ILE A 18 -2.08 -1.68 6.63
C ILE A 18 -0.85 -0.77 6.56
N LYS A 19 0.32 -1.33 6.24
CA LYS A 19 1.57 -0.55 6.12
C LYS A 19 1.51 0.49 5.00
N ARG A 20 0.82 0.16 3.90
CA ARG A 20 0.61 1.07 2.79
C ARG A 20 -0.23 2.27 3.23
N ASP A 21 -1.30 2.04 3.99
CA ASP A 21 -2.16 3.11 4.49
C ASP A 21 -1.40 4.05 5.44
N GLU A 22 -0.62 3.50 6.38
CA GLU A 22 0.25 4.30 7.26
C GLU A 22 1.28 5.14 6.47
N ALA A 23 1.91 4.55 5.46
CA ALA A 23 2.87 5.25 4.60
C ALA A 23 2.17 6.32 3.74
N TRP A 24 0.95 6.04 3.29
CA TRP A 24 0.13 6.97 2.53
C TRP A 24 -0.25 8.20 3.34
N GLU A 25 -0.68 8.04 4.60
CA GLU A 25 -0.99 9.17 5.48
C GLU A 25 0.22 10.10 5.66
N ASN A 26 1.41 9.53 5.89
CA ASN A 26 2.64 10.31 6.00
C ASN A 26 3.00 11.02 4.68
N LEU A 27 2.87 10.34 3.54
CA LEU A 27 3.07 10.94 2.23
C LEU A 27 2.09 12.09 1.99
N ALA A 28 0.82 11.89 2.31
CA ALA A 28 -0.23 12.89 2.15
C ALA A 28 0.01 14.11 3.03
N ALA A 29 0.44 13.91 4.28
CA ALA A 29 0.81 15.01 5.18
C ALA A 29 1.98 15.84 4.66
N LEU A 30 2.95 15.21 3.98
CA LEU A 30 4.14 15.89 3.44
C LEU A 30 3.88 16.56 2.08
N ALA A 31 3.15 15.90 1.19
CA ALA A 31 2.96 16.34 -0.19
C ALA A 31 1.66 17.15 -0.40
N GLY A 32 0.75 17.16 0.59
CA GLY A 32 -0.54 17.83 0.51
C GLY A 32 -1.36 17.37 -0.69
N GLU A 33 -1.94 18.32 -1.42
CA GLU A 33 -2.78 18.07 -2.59
C GLU A 33 -2.07 17.30 -3.72
N LYS A 34 -0.73 17.33 -3.75
CA LYS A 34 0.08 16.66 -4.78
C LYS A 34 0.37 15.19 -4.47
N ALA A 35 -0.02 14.69 -3.30
CA ALA A 35 0.31 13.34 -2.86
C ALA A 35 -0.14 12.25 -3.85
N HIS A 36 -1.35 12.39 -4.40
CA HIS A 36 -1.89 11.43 -5.36
C HIS A 36 -1.12 11.44 -6.69
N GLU A 37 -0.81 12.62 -7.21
CA GLU A 37 -0.03 12.78 -8.43
C GLU A 37 1.37 12.19 -8.25
N LEU A 38 2.04 12.52 -7.15
CA LEU A 38 3.38 12.03 -6.83
C LEU A 38 3.42 10.50 -6.71
N LEU A 39 2.46 9.91 -5.98
CA LEU A 39 2.37 8.45 -5.90
C LEU A 39 2.15 7.83 -7.28
N ARG A 40 1.30 8.44 -8.11
CA ARG A 40 1.00 7.94 -9.46
C ARG A 40 2.20 8.03 -10.40
N MET A 41 3.01 9.09 -10.27
CA MET A 41 4.27 9.20 -10.99
C MET A 41 5.19 8.02 -10.65
N VAL A 42 5.42 7.76 -9.36
CA VAL A 42 6.29 6.66 -8.91
C VAL A 42 5.77 5.30 -9.36
N GLN A 43 4.47 5.04 -9.26
CA GLN A 43 3.84 3.77 -9.65
C GLN A 43 3.93 3.45 -11.16
N ASN A 44 4.06 4.46 -12.01
CA ASN A 44 4.14 4.30 -13.46
C ASN A 44 5.57 4.45 -14.01
N SER A 45 6.57 4.54 -13.13
CA SER A 45 8.01 4.58 -13.50
C SER A 45 8.61 3.20 -13.69
#